data_AF-A0AA86YPP7-F1
#
_entry.id   AF-A0AA86YPP7-F1
#
_cell.length_a   1.000
_cell.length_b   1.000
_cell.length_c   1.000
_cell.angle_alpha   90.00
_cell.angle_beta   90.00
_cell.angle_gamma   90.00
#
_symmetry.space_group_name_H-M   'P 1'
#
loop_
_entity.id
_entity.type
_entity.pdbx_description
1 polymer ?
#
loop_
_entity_poly.entity_id
_entity_poly.type
_entity_poly.pdbx_seq_one_letter_code
_entity_poly.pdbx_strand_id
1 'polypeptide(L)' 'MPWKVVVIHEGGYSEHYVPFCALALLEGLSGINTQVVDPFISFIQQQTIPQALKELQENLINHQAIKLGL' A
#
# COMPACT_ATOMS: atom_id res chain seq x y z
N MET A 1 2.79 22.93 6.55
CA MET A 1 2.05 21.72 6.13
C MET A 1 0.67 21.76 6.78
N PRO A 2 -0.43 21.90 6.02
CA PRO A 2 -1.77 22.14 6.60
C PRO A 2 -2.53 20.88 7.06
N TRP A 3 -1.95 19.68 6.92
CA TRP A 3 -2.61 18.43 7.29
C TRP A 3 -2.10 17.90 8.63
N LYS A 4 -3.03 17.59 9.55
CA LYS A 4 -2.74 16.86 10.79
C LYS A 4 -3.09 15.39 10.56
N VAL A 5 -2.08 14.56 10.30
CA VAL A 5 -2.24 13.12 10.05
C VAL A 5 -1.54 12.35 11.16
N VAL A 6 -2.21 11.33 11.69
CA VAL A 6 -1.64 10.35 12.63
C VAL A 6 -1.89 8.97 12.04
N VAL A 7 -0.85 8.13 12.03
CA VAL A 7 -0.95 6.73 11.60
C VAL A 7 -0.63 5.84 12.80
N ILE A 8 -1.49 4.86 13.06
CA ILE A 8 -1.36 3.89 14.15
C ILE A 8 -0.98 2.55 13.52
N HIS A 9 0.12 1.96 14.00
CA HIS A 9 0.55 0.64 13.52
C HIS A 9 -0.38 -0.43 14.09
N GLU A 10 -0.90 -1.28 13.22
CA GLU A 10 -1.80 -2.38 13.59
C GLU A 10 -1.06 -3.72 13.46
N GLY A 11 -1.34 -4.48 12.40
CA GLY A 11 -0.69 -5.75 12.10
C GLY A 11 0.47 -5.65 11.12
N GLY A 12 1.12 -6.78 10.90
CA GLY A 12 2.28 -6.91 10.04
C GLY A 12 3.02 -8.18 10.41
N TYR A 13 2.79 -9.26 9.67
CA TYR A 13 3.20 -10.60 10.08
C TYR A 13 4.42 -11.16 9.32
N SER A 14 4.99 -10.38 8.41
CA SER A 14 6.22 -10.74 7.72
C SER A 14 7.40 -10.03 8.38
N GLU A 15 8.16 -10.76 9.19
CA GLU A 15 9.39 -10.26 9.82
C GLU A 15 10.38 -9.68 8.79
N HIS A 16 10.40 -10.26 7.58
CA HIS A 16 11.32 -9.87 6.53
C HIS A 16 10.84 -8.68 5.69
N TYR A 17 9.53 -8.48 5.54
CA TYR A 17 9.00 -7.50 4.58
C TYR A 17 8.31 -6.28 5.20
N VAL A 18 7.71 -6.45 6.39
CA VAL A 18 7.06 -5.34 7.12
C VAL A 18 8.00 -4.14 7.35
N PRO A 19 9.30 -4.33 7.66
CA PRO A 19 10.21 -3.19 7.85
C PRO A 19 10.29 -2.26 6.64
N PHE A 20 10.29 -2.79 5.42
CA PHE A 20 10.37 -1.99 4.19
C PHE A 20 9.05 -1.27 3.89
N CYS A 21 7.91 -1.94 4.11
CA CYS A 21 6.59 -1.31 3.97
C CYS A 21 6.41 -0.15 4.97
N ALA A 22 6.82 -0.34 6.22
CA ALA A 22 6.75 0.69 7.25
C ALA A 22 7.70 1.87 6.95
N LEU A 23 8.91 1.60 6.46
CA LEU A 23 9.85 2.64 6.08
C LEU A 23 9.30 3.50 4.94
N ALA A 24 8.73 2.88 3.89
CA ALA A 24 8.13 3.62 2.77
C ALA A 24 7.02 4.58 3.22
N LEU A 25 6.19 4.17 4.19
CA LEU A 25 5.19 5.05 4.82
C LEU A 25 5.85 6.24 5.51
N LEU A 26 6.88 6.00 6.33
CA LEU A 26 7.58 7.05 7.07
C LEU A 26 8.29 8.04 6.14
N GLU A 27 8.91 7.57 5.06
CA GLU A 27 9.52 8.40 4.03
C GLU A 27 8.46 9.28 3.34
N GLY A 28 7.31 8.70 2.97
CA GLY A 28 6.20 9.44 2.37
C GLY A 28 5.57 10.50 3.29
N LEU A 29 5.44 10.20 4.59
CA LEU A 29 4.88 11.15 5.57
C LEU A 29 5.86 12.27 5.93
N SER A 30 7.16 11.96 6.01
CA SER A 30 8.19 12.92 6.39
C SER A 30 8.74 13.74 5.21
N GLY A 31 8.58 13.24 3.98
CA GLY A 31 9.24 13.78 2.79
C GLY A 31 10.75 13.52 2.75
N ILE A 32 11.27 12.69 3.65
CA ILE A 32 12.69 12.31 3.72
C ILE A 32 12.84 10.96 3.01
N ASN A 33 13.68 10.91 1.99
CA ASN A 33 14.08 9.66 1.36
C ASN A 33 15.37 9.15 2.01
N THR A 34 15.38 7.91 2.51
CA THR A 34 16.58 7.24 3.00
C THR A 34 17.33 6.56 1.85
N GLN A 35 18.45 5.92 2.17
CA GLN A 35 19.23 5.12 1.22
C GLN A 35 18.84 3.64 1.23
N VAL A 36 17.82 3.24 2.00
CA VAL A 36 17.38 1.85 2.07
C VAL A 36 16.69 1.48 0.77
N VAL A 37 17.13 0.39 0.16
CA VAL A 37 16.50 -0.20 -1.02
C VAL A 37 15.70 -1.42 -0.58
N ASP A 38 14.43 -1.49 -0.96
CA ASP A 38 13.61 -2.69 -0.81
C ASP A 38 14.16 -3.79 -1.74
N PRO A 39 14.75 -4.88 -1.21
CA PRO A 39 15.34 -5.92 -2.04
C PRO A 39 14.30 -6.86 -2.67
N PHE A 40 13.04 -6.80 -2.23
CA PHE A 40 11.96 -7.68 -2.67
C PHE A 40 11.02 -7.02 -3.69
N ILE A 41 11.05 -5.69 -3.82
CA ILE A 41 10.08 -4.95 -4.65
C ILE A 41 10.04 -5.42 -6.11
N SER A 42 11.20 -5.71 -6.70
CA SER A 42 11.30 -6.15 -8.10
C SER A 42 10.67 -7.53 -8.30
N PHE A 43 10.85 -8.44 -7.34
CA PHE A 43 10.22 -9.76 -7.35
C PHE A 43 8.70 -9.65 -7.16
N ILE A 44 8.25 -8.82 -6.23
CA ILE A 44 6.82 -8.62 -5.95
C ILE A 44 6.10 -8.01 -7.16
N GLN A 45 6.72 -7.07 -7.86
CA GLN A 45 6.16 -6.45 -9.07
C GLN A 45 5.94 -7.42 -10.24
N GLN A 46 6.64 -8.56 -10.25
CA GLN A 46 6.44 -9.61 -11.25
C GLN A 46 5.21 -10.47 -10.94
N GLN A 47 4.68 -10.41 -9.71
CA GLN A 47 3.48 -11.14 -9.32
C GLN A 47 2.26 -10.45 -9.95
N THR A 48 1.55 -11.18 -10.81
CA THR A 48 0.37 -10.67 -11.50
C THR A 48 -0.85 -11.51 -11.19
N ILE A 49 -2.02 -10.91 -11.27
CA ILE A 49 -3.31 -11.60 -11.22
C ILE A 49 -3.96 -11.63 -12.59
N PRO A 50 -4.85 -12.59 -12.89
CA PRO A 50 -5.62 -12.58 -14.13
C PRO A 50 -6.38 -11.27 -14.31
N GLN A 51 -6.40 -10.75 -15.52
CA GLN A 51 -7.06 -9.48 -15.85
C GLN A 51 -8.55 -9.47 -15.44
N ALA A 52 -9.26 -10.58 -15.66
CA ALA A 52 -10.65 -10.73 -15.24
C ALA A 52 -10.84 -10.63 -13.71
N LEU A 53 -9.86 -11.07 -12.91
CA LEU A 53 -9.91 -10.93 -11.45
C LEU A 53 -9.69 -9.47 -11.03
N LYS A 54 -8.79 -8.75 -11.71
CA LYS A 54 -8.59 -7.31 -11.48
C LYS A 54 -9.87 -6.52 -11.78
N GLU A 55 -10.48 -6.77 -12.94
CA GLU A 55 -11.72 -6.12 -13.35
C GLU A 55 -12.88 -6.40 -12.39
N LEU A 56 -12.99 -7.65 -11.91
CA LEU A 56 -13.97 -8.01 -10.89
C LEU A 56 -13.79 -7.18 -9.61
N GLN A 57 -12.56 -7.09 -9.10
CA GLN A 57 -12.27 -6.34 -7.88
C GLN A 57 -12.59 -4.84 -8.04
N GLU A 58 -12.24 -4.25 -9.18
CA GLU A 58 -12.55 -2.86 -9.51
C GLU A 58 -14.06 -2.61 -9.55
N ASN A 59 -14.84 -3.49 -10.19
CA ASN A 59 -16.29 -3.39 -10.25
C ASN A 59 -16.94 -3.50 -8.86
N LEU A 60 -16.42 -4.35 -7.97
CA LEU A 60 -16.93 -4.48 -6.60
C LEU A 60 -16.63 -3.24 -5.76
N ILE A 61 -15.46 -2.63 -5.92
CA ILE A 61 -15.11 -1.36 -5.26
C ILE A 61 -16.05 -0.25 -5.74
N ASN A 62 -16.24 -0.13 -7.06
CA ASN A 62 -17.14 0.87 -7.64
C ASN A 62 -18.60 0.66 -7.17
N HIS A 63 -19.05 -0.59 -7.08
CA HIS A 63 -20.37 -0.90 -6.55
C HIS A 63 -20.52 -0.47 -5.09
N GLN A 64 -19.51 -0.70 -4.24
CA GLN A 64 -19.54 -0.21 -2.86
C GLN A 64 -19.54 1.31 -2.77
N ALA A 65 -18.74 2.00 -3.59
CA ALA A 65 -18.71 3.46 -3.64
C ALA A 65 -20.10 4.03 -3.95
N ILE A 66 -20.76 3.52 -4.99
CA ILE A 66 -22.13 3.92 -5.37
C ILE A 66 -23.12 3.68 -4.20
N LYS A 67 -23.01 2.53 -3.53
CA LYS A 67 -23.87 2.21 -2.37
C LYS A 67 -23.65 3.17 -1.19
N LEU A 68 -22.44 3.69 -1.03
CA LEU A 68 -22.08 4.68 -0.02
C LEU A 68 -22.36 6.13 -0.47
N GLY A 69 -22.77 6.35 -1.73
CA GLY A 69 -23.03 7.68 -2.29
C GLY A 69 -21.76 8.48 -2.62
N LEU A 70 -20.63 7.80 -2.82
CA LEU A 70 -19.35 8.37 -3.25
C LEU A 70 -19.23 8.39 -4.79
#